data_AF-A0ABD2NV05-F1
#
_entry.id   AF-A0ABD2NV05-F1
#
_cell.length_a   1.000
_cell.length_b   1.000
_cell.length_c   1.000
_cell.angle_alpha   90.00
_cell.angle_beta   90.00
_cell.angle_gamma   90.00
#
_symmetry.space_group_name_H-M   'P 1'
#
loop_
_entity.id
_entity.type
_entity.pdbx_description
1 polymer ?
#
loop_
_entity_poly.entity_id
_entity_poly.type
_entity_poly.pdbx_seq_one_letter_code
_entity_poly.pdbx_strand_id
1 'polypeptide(L)'
;MLMKTNILEAAKETLGTRIVVNATKYKSIPFCREEIKALAKEKREAYLRYRSMTIQTEHRKYVEARNRVNRQIREIKREHWRKFSKDMENDMYGTKRRIWNMLRASKKPVNEYVQLNQVSAKQWEQYLTELYNNEESENDSKRQADQLEAEEIVVVISNESITKAIQKLENRRAQG
;
A
#
# COMPACT_ATOMS: atom_id res chain seq x y z
N MET A 1 -1.38 -6.36 -15.40
CA MET A 1 -0.31 -6.97 -14.55
C MET A 1 1.10 -6.58 -15.00
N LEU A 2 1.37 -6.36 -16.29
CA LEU A 2 2.69 -6.00 -16.82
C LEU A 2 3.29 -4.67 -16.31
N MET A 3 2.47 -3.64 -16.05
CA MET A 3 3.02 -2.33 -15.69
C MET A 3 3.76 -2.34 -14.35
N LYS A 4 3.25 -3.09 -13.37
CA LYS A 4 3.85 -3.18 -12.05
C LYS A 4 5.20 -3.92 -12.09
N THR A 5 5.34 -4.93 -12.94
CA THR A 5 6.59 -5.67 -13.09
C THR A 5 7.65 -4.79 -13.76
N ASN A 6 7.29 -4.07 -14.82
CA ASN A 6 8.21 -3.21 -15.55
C ASN A 6 8.72 -2.05 -14.67
N ILE A 7 7.85 -1.45 -13.85
CA ILE A 7 8.26 -0.39 -12.90
C ILE A 7 9.23 -0.93 -11.85
N LEU A 8 8.98 -2.13 -11.32
CA LEU A 8 9.86 -2.73 -10.31
C LEU A 8 11.22 -3.14 -10.90
N GLU A 9 11.24 -3.55 -12.17
CA GLU A 9 12.45 -3.94 -12.89
C GLU A 9 13.32 -2.72 -13.21
N ALA A 10 12.74 -1.66 -13.78
CA ALA A 10 13.43 -0.40 -14.02
C ALA A 10 13.96 0.23 -12.72
N ALA A 11 13.18 0.16 -11.63
CA ALA A 11 13.62 0.64 -10.32
C ALA A 11 14.81 -0.18 -9.77
N LYS A 12 14.83 -1.49 -9.99
CA LYS A 12 15.92 -2.36 -9.56
C LYS A 12 17.20 -2.11 -10.36
N GLU A 13 17.08 -1.85 -11.66
CA GLU A 13 18.20 -1.55 -12.55
C GLU A 13 18.84 -0.19 -12.23
N THR A 14 18.01 0.83 -12.00
CA THR A 14 18.48 2.21 -11.72
C THR A 14 18.98 2.41 -10.30
N LEU A 15 18.29 1.85 -9.29
CA LEU A 15 18.58 2.10 -7.87
C LEU A 15 19.40 0.99 -7.22
N GLY A 16 19.53 -0.17 -7.87
CA GLY A 16 20.17 -1.37 -7.32
C GLY A 16 19.38 -2.01 -6.17
N THR A 17 19.98 -3.02 -5.53
CA THR A 17 19.38 -3.70 -4.37
C THR A 17 20.25 -3.60 -3.14
N ARG A 18 19.67 -3.13 -2.02
CA ARG A 18 20.32 -3.16 -0.70
C ARG A 18 19.93 -4.42 0.05
N ILE A 19 20.89 -5.29 0.35
CA ILE A 19 20.68 -6.44 1.24
C ILE A 19 20.66 -5.93 2.69
N VAL A 20 19.49 -5.95 3.31
CA VAL A 20 19.34 -5.61 4.74
C VAL A 20 19.62 -6.86 5.57
N VAL A 21 20.89 -7.09 5.88
CA VAL A 21 21.38 -8.33 6.55
C VAL A 21 20.80 -8.50 7.97
N ASN A 22 20.34 -7.42 8.61
CA ASN A 22 19.72 -7.45 9.93
C ASN A 22 18.31 -6.86 9.92
N ALA A 23 17.47 -7.27 8.96
CA ALA A 23 16.04 -7.01 9.01
C ALA A 23 15.30 -8.00 9.92
N THR A 24 15.93 -8.52 10.98
CA THR A 24 15.17 -8.96 12.14
C THR A 24 14.52 -7.70 12.70
N LYS A 25 13.35 -7.37 12.14
CA LYS A 25 12.38 -6.45 12.72
C LYS A 25 11.99 -7.08 14.05
N TYR A 26 12.86 -7.01 15.05
CA TYR A 26 12.44 -7.05 16.42
C TYR A 26 11.45 -5.91 16.50
N LYS A 27 10.16 -6.25 16.42
CA LYS A 27 9.09 -5.30 16.61
C LYS A 27 9.25 -4.85 18.04
N SER A 28 10.01 -3.76 18.19
CA SER A 28 10.37 -3.12 19.46
C SER A 28 9.11 -2.81 20.28
N ILE A 29 8.00 -2.66 19.56
CA ILE A 29 6.68 -2.41 20.09
C ILE A 29 5.95 -3.76 20.27
N PRO A 30 5.69 -4.20 21.52
CA PRO A 30 4.96 -5.45 21.78
C PRO A 30 3.57 -5.47 21.15
N PHE A 31 3.01 -4.30 20.88
CA PHE A 31 1.67 -4.11 20.34
C PHE A 31 1.54 -4.48 18.84
N CYS A 32 2.65 -4.70 18.14
CA CYS A 32 2.65 -5.10 16.72
C CYS A 32 2.99 -6.59 16.49
N ARG A 33 3.02 -7.41 17.55
CA ARG A 33 3.24 -8.87 17.44
C ARG A 33 2.14 -9.55 16.62
N GLU A 34 2.49 -10.69 16.02
CA GLU A 34 1.57 -11.47 15.18
C GLU A 34 0.37 -11.99 15.97
N GLU A 35 0.58 -12.37 17.23
CA GLU A 35 -0.48 -12.75 18.17
C GLU A 35 -1.54 -11.66 18.33
N ILE A 36 -1.13 -10.42 18.62
CA ILE A 36 -2.07 -9.28 18.77
C ILE A 36 -2.75 -8.97 17.44
N LYS A 37 -2.04 -9.12 16.31
CA LYS A 37 -2.62 -8.94 14.98
C LYS A 37 -3.70 -10.00 14.71
N ALA A 38 -3.47 -11.26 15.07
CA ALA A 38 -4.45 -12.33 14.96
C ALA A 38 -5.69 -12.06 15.83
N LEU A 39 -5.50 -11.67 17.10
CA LEU A 39 -6.60 -11.31 18.01
C LEU A 39 -7.40 -10.10 17.50
N ALA A 40 -6.74 -9.09 16.94
CA ALA A 40 -7.41 -7.94 16.33
C ALA A 40 -8.22 -8.34 15.09
N LYS A 41 -7.71 -9.28 14.29
CA LYS A 41 -8.41 -9.84 13.13
C LYS A 41 -9.67 -10.60 13.57
N GLU A 42 -9.57 -11.45 14.59
CA GLU A 42 -10.70 -12.19 15.16
C GLU A 42 -11.81 -11.26 15.66
N LYS A 43 -11.44 -10.21 16.40
CA LYS A 43 -12.40 -9.18 16.86
C LYS A 43 -13.07 -8.47 15.68
N ARG A 44 -12.33 -8.21 14.60
CA ARG A 44 -12.88 -7.60 13.37
C ARG A 44 -13.84 -8.56 12.67
N GLU A 45 -13.50 -9.84 12.53
CA GLU A 45 -14.35 -10.86 11.91
C GLU A 45 -15.65 -11.07 12.69
N ALA A 46 -15.60 -11.08 14.02
CA ALA A 46 -16.79 -11.14 14.88
C ALA A 46 -17.68 -9.91 14.70
N TYR A 47 -17.08 -8.72 14.60
CA TYR A 47 -17.82 -7.48 14.34
C TYR A 47 -18.48 -7.48 12.95
N LEU A 48 -17.79 -7.96 11.92
CA LEU A 48 -18.36 -8.05 10.57
C LEU A 48 -19.56 -8.99 10.51
N ARG A 49 -19.50 -10.14 11.21
CA ARG A 49 -20.62 -11.09 11.34
C ARG A 49 -21.85 -10.44 11.99
N TYR A 50 -21.66 -9.80 13.15
CA TYR A 50 -22.72 -9.01 13.81
C TYR A 50 -23.25 -7.89 12.90
N ARG A 51 -22.38 -7.20 12.14
CA ARG A 51 -22.81 -6.12 11.25
C ARG A 51 -23.63 -6.65 10.07
N SER A 52 -23.30 -7.82 9.54
CA SER A 52 -24.04 -8.45 8.43
C SER A 52 -25.39 -9.02 8.86
N MET A 53 -25.50 -9.50 10.09
CA MET A 53 -26.71 -10.13 10.62
C MET A 53 -27.16 -9.35 11.86
N THR A 54 -28.23 -8.56 11.74
CA THR A 54 -28.77 -7.73 12.82
C THR A 54 -29.54 -8.57 13.86
N ILE A 55 -28.93 -9.67 14.31
CA ILE A 55 -29.51 -10.64 15.24
C ILE A 55 -28.87 -10.45 16.62
N GLN A 56 -29.68 -10.43 17.67
CA GLN A 56 -29.22 -10.19 19.03
C GLN A 56 -28.23 -11.26 19.56
N THR A 57 -28.30 -12.48 19.03
CA THR A 57 -27.37 -13.57 19.34
C THR A 57 -25.96 -13.28 18.81
N GLU A 58 -25.84 -12.71 17.60
CA GLU A 58 -24.55 -12.34 17.00
C GLU A 58 -23.92 -11.13 17.70
N HIS A 59 -24.76 -10.19 18.18
CA HIS A 59 -24.28 -9.10 19.03
C HIS A 59 -23.62 -9.64 20.32
N ARG A 60 -24.26 -10.60 20.99
CA ARG A 60 -23.71 -11.22 22.21
C ARG A 60 -22.38 -11.93 21.93
N LYS A 61 -22.30 -12.73 20.85
CA LYS A 61 -21.07 -13.39 20.42
C LYS A 61 -19.95 -12.40 20.14
N TYR A 62 -20.25 -11.27 19.50
CA TYR A 62 -19.30 -10.18 19.29
C TYR A 62 -18.79 -9.59 20.61
N VAL A 63 -19.68 -9.28 21.56
CA VAL A 63 -19.30 -8.71 22.87
C VAL A 63 -18.39 -9.67 23.64
N GLU A 64 -18.72 -10.95 23.66
CA GLU A 64 -17.90 -11.99 24.29
C GLU A 64 -16.51 -12.09 23.65
N ALA A 65 -16.44 -12.14 22.32
CA ALA A 65 -15.17 -12.14 21.57
C ALA A 65 -14.35 -10.86 21.81
N ARG A 66 -15.00 -9.68 21.80
CA ARG A 66 -14.37 -8.39 22.10
C ARG A 66 -13.75 -8.39 23.49
N ASN A 67 -14.49 -8.86 24.49
CA ASN A 67 -14.04 -8.86 25.88
C ASN A 67 -12.89 -9.85 26.09
N ARG A 68 -12.98 -11.04 25.50
CA ARG A 68 -11.88 -12.04 25.48
C ARG A 68 -10.61 -11.47 24.86
N VAL A 69 -10.70 -10.94 23.64
CA VAL A 69 -9.56 -10.34 22.93
C VAL A 69 -8.96 -9.18 23.71
N ASN A 70 -9.80 -8.28 24.23
CA ASN A 70 -9.31 -7.15 25.03
C ASN A 70 -8.60 -7.62 26.31
N ARG A 71 -9.07 -8.69 26.95
CA ARG A 71 -8.42 -9.30 28.12
C ARG A 71 -7.05 -9.86 27.75
N GLN A 72 -6.96 -10.64 26.68
CA GLN A 72 -5.69 -11.23 26.21
C GLN A 72 -4.68 -10.15 25.82
N ILE A 73 -5.12 -9.11 25.09
CA ILE A 73 -4.25 -7.98 24.77
C ILE A 73 -3.74 -7.31 26.05
N ARG A 74 -4.61 -7.07 27.04
CA ARG A 74 -4.19 -6.48 28.33
C ARG A 74 -3.15 -7.35 29.05
N GLU A 75 -3.33 -8.66 29.02
CA GLU A 75 -2.42 -9.63 29.64
C GLU A 75 -1.05 -9.66 28.96
N ILE A 76 -1.01 -9.76 27.63
CA ILE A 76 0.23 -9.69 26.84
C ILE A 76 0.97 -8.37 27.10
N LYS A 77 0.24 -7.25 27.15
CA LYS A 77 0.83 -5.94 27.47
C LYS A 77 1.42 -5.93 28.88
N ARG A 78 0.70 -6.47 29.87
CA ARG A 78 1.15 -6.53 31.26
C ARG A 78 2.41 -7.38 31.40
N GLU A 79 2.44 -8.54 30.75
CA GLU A 79 3.59 -9.44 30.81
C GLU A 79 4.82 -8.83 30.14
N HIS A 80 4.64 -8.17 29.00
CA HIS A 80 5.72 -7.39 28.39
C HIS A 80 6.26 -6.31 29.33
N TRP A 81 5.38 -5.55 29.98
CA TRP A 81 5.80 -4.52 30.93
C TRP A 81 6.52 -5.10 32.15
N ARG A 82 6.04 -6.20 32.70
CA ARG A 82 6.72 -6.93 33.78
C ARG A 82 8.13 -7.35 33.37
N LYS A 83 8.27 -7.98 32.20
CA LYS A 83 9.57 -8.39 31.67
C LYS A 83 10.47 -7.18 31.43
N PHE A 84 9.94 -6.12 30.83
CA PHE A 84 10.68 -4.89 30.57
C PHE A 84 11.20 -4.25 31.86
N SER A 85 10.40 -4.21 32.93
CA SER A 85 10.83 -3.70 34.24
C SER A 85 11.91 -4.58 34.87
N LYS A 86 11.78 -5.91 34.79
CA LYS A 86 12.79 -6.85 35.29
C LYS A 86 14.11 -6.73 34.52
N ASP A 87 14.04 -6.60 33.20
CA ASP A 87 15.23 -6.39 32.36
C ASP A 87 15.92 -5.05 32.71
N MET A 88 15.14 -4.02 33.06
CA MET A 88 15.65 -2.72 33.52
C MET A 88 16.37 -2.81 34.88
N GLU A 89 15.85 -3.61 35.81
CA GLU A 89 16.49 -3.81 37.12
C GLU A 89 17.85 -4.51 36.98
N ASN A 90 17.95 -5.49 36.07
CA ASN A 90 19.17 -6.27 35.87
C ASN A 90 20.23 -5.56 35.03
N ASP A 91 19.82 -4.77 34.03
CA ASP A 91 20.73 -4.03 33.14
C ASP A 91 20.52 -2.52 33.27
N MET A 92 21.09 -1.98 34.35
CA MET A 92 21.09 -0.56 34.68
C MET A 92 21.78 0.34 33.64
N TYR A 93 22.63 -0.16 32.74
CA TYR A 93 23.39 0.70 31.83
C TYR A 93 22.94 0.57 30.36
N GLY A 94 22.69 -0.64 29.85
CA GLY A 94 22.18 -0.85 28.48
C GLY A 94 20.71 -0.46 28.34
N THR A 95 19.88 -0.76 29.34
CA THR A 95 18.43 -0.47 29.29
C THR A 95 18.12 1.03 29.38
N LYS A 96 18.99 1.84 30.00
CA LYS A 96 18.83 3.32 30.07
C LYS A 96 18.70 3.97 28.69
N ARG A 97 19.53 3.57 27.73
CA ARG A 97 19.48 4.12 26.36
C ARG A 97 18.15 3.76 25.67
N ARG A 98 17.65 2.54 25.88
CA ARG A 98 16.37 2.08 25.34
C ARG A 98 15.19 2.83 25.95
N ILE A 99 15.19 3.04 27.27
CA ILE A 99 14.18 3.83 27.99
C ILE A 99 14.22 5.29 27.54
N TRP A 100 15.40 5.88 27.43
CA TRP A 100 15.57 7.25 26.98
C TRP A 100 15.02 7.46 25.56
N ASN A 101 15.32 6.54 24.64
CA ASN A 101 14.75 6.56 23.30
C ASN A 101 13.22 6.41 23.32
N MET A 102 12.69 5.53 24.18
CA MET A 102 11.25 5.34 24.35
C MET A 102 10.55 6.59 24.91
N LEU A 103 11.11 7.21 25.96
CA LEU A 103 10.57 8.41 26.60
C LEU A 103 10.62 9.62 25.67
N ARG A 104 11.71 9.74 24.90
CA ARG A 104 11.86 10.76 23.85
C ARG A 104 10.85 10.57 22.73
N ALA A 105 10.57 9.31 22.34
CA ALA A 105 9.54 9.01 21.35
C ALA A 105 8.12 9.33 21.87
N SER A 106 7.83 9.11 23.15
CA SER A 106 6.53 9.44 23.75
C SER A 106 6.32 10.93 24.03
N LYS A 107 7.40 11.70 24.23
CA LYS A 107 7.35 13.15 24.46
C LYS A 107 7.18 13.97 23.17
N LYS A 108 7.07 13.33 22.01
CA LYS A 108 6.73 14.05 20.79
C LYS A 108 5.27 14.53 20.92
N PRO A 109 5.01 15.85 20.93
CA PRO A 109 3.65 16.39 21.13
C PRO A 109 2.70 15.96 20.02
N VAL A 110 3.24 15.55 18.87
CA VAL A 110 2.53 15.04 17.71
C VAL A 110 3.42 13.97 17.07
N ASN A 111 3.03 12.70 17.14
CA ASN A 111 3.54 11.73 16.17
C ASN A 111 2.78 11.99 14.85
N GLU A 112 3.49 12.61 13.92
CA GLU A 112 3.22 12.52 12.48
C GLU A 112 1.86 13.10 12.05
N TYR A 113 1.78 14.43 11.91
CA TYR A 113 1.32 14.90 10.61
C TYR A 113 2.35 14.37 9.62
N VAL A 114 2.06 13.23 8.99
CA VAL A 114 2.69 12.94 7.71
C VAL A 114 2.30 14.14 6.86
N GLN A 115 3.24 15.07 6.64
CA GLN A 115 3.11 16.06 5.59
C GLN A 115 3.15 15.28 4.29
N LEU A 116 2.02 14.66 3.96
CA LEU A 116 1.75 14.25 2.61
C LEU A 116 1.79 15.56 1.86
N ASN A 117 2.76 15.73 0.97
CA ASN A 117 2.64 16.70 -0.10
C ASN A 117 1.41 16.27 -0.88
N GLN A 118 0.23 16.74 -0.48
CA GLN A 118 -1.02 16.52 -1.18
C GLN A 118 -0.92 17.34 -2.45
N VAL A 119 -0.26 16.76 -3.45
CA VAL A 119 -0.30 17.26 -4.80
C VAL A 119 -1.76 17.17 -5.23
N SER A 120 -2.36 18.32 -5.46
CA SER A 120 -3.77 18.40 -5.86
C SER A 120 -3.98 17.70 -7.20
N ALA A 121 -5.19 17.22 -7.46
CA ALA A 121 -5.51 16.59 -8.74
C ALA A 121 -5.16 17.49 -9.95
N LYS A 122 -5.32 18.81 -9.79
CA LYS A 122 -4.94 19.81 -10.80
C LYS A 122 -3.43 19.87 -11.06
N GLN A 123 -2.61 19.76 -10.01
CA GLN A 123 -1.15 19.74 -10.17
C GLN A 123 -0.68 18.45 -10.84
N TRP A 124 -1.34 17.32 -10.56
CA TRP A 124 -1.09 16.07 -11.28
C TRP A 124 -1.50 16.15 -12.75
N GLU A 125 -2.66 16.75 -13.03
CA GLU A 125 -3.16 16.96 -14.38
C GLU A 125 -2.19 17.85 -15.18
N GLN A 126 -1.77 18.99 -14.61
CA GLN A 126 -0.77 19.86 -15.24
C GLN A 126 0.55 19.15 -15.54
N TYR A 127 1.11 18.47 -14.54
CA TYR A 127 2.38 17.74 -14.71
C TYR A 127 2.29 16.63 -15.77
N LEU A 128 1.20 15.86 -15.78
CA LEU A 128 0.99 14.82 -16.78
C LEU A 128 0.78 15.42 -18.18
N THR A 129 0.04 16.52 -18.28
CA THR A 129 -0.19 17.20 -19.56
C THR A 129 1.14 17.73 -20.13
N GLU A 130 1.99 18.32 -19.29
CA GLU A 130 3.33 18.77 -19.69
C GLU A 130 4.22 17.61 -20.14
N LEU A 131 4.18 16.45 -19.46
CA LEU A 131 4.92 15.27 -19.88
C LEU A 131 4.48 14.77 -21.26
N TYR A 132 3.18 14.62 -21.48
CA TYR A 132 2.65 14.15 -22.76
C TYR A 132 2.88 15.16 -23.89
N ASN A 133 2.76 16.46 -23.63
CA ASN A 133 3.03 17.49 -24.63
C ASN A 133 4.52 17.55 -25.01
N ASN A 134 5.43 17.31 -24.05
CA ASN A 134 6.86 17.23 -24.35
C ASN A 134 7.20 15.96 -25.15
N GLU A 135 6.54 14.83 -24.84
CA GLU A 135 6.67 13.61 -25.66
C GLU A 135 6.06 13.79 -27.06
N GLU A 136 4.93 14.48 -27.22
CA GLU A 136 4.39 14.81 -28.55
C GLU A 136 5.33 15.75 -29.32
N SER A 137 5.94 16.74 -28.69
CA SER A 137 6.91 17.62 -29.36
C SER A 137 8.17 16.85 -29.81
N GLU A 138 8.70 15.95 -28.98
CA GLU A 138 9.84 15.10 -29.36
C GLU A 138 9.46 14.03 -30.40
N ASN A 139 8.26 13.46 -30.32
CA ASN A 139 7.77 12.47 -31.27
C ASN A 139 7.31 13.09 -32.58
N ASP A 140 6.79 14.31 -32.59
CA ASP A 140 6.45 15.07 -33.81
C ASP A 140 7.72 15.59 -34.48
N SER A 141 8.76 15.95 -33.71
CA SER A 141 10.10 16.21 -34.27
C SER A 141 10.71 14.97 -34.91
N LYS A 142 10.50 13.77 -34.33
CA LYS A 142 10.91 12.49 -34.93
C LYS A 142 10.03 12.10 -36.14
N ARG A 143 8.71 12.33 -36.08
CA ARG A 143 7.78 12.07 -37.18
C ARG A 143 7.97 13.00 -38.36
N GLN A 144 8.33 14.27 -38.14
CA GLN A 144 8.71 15.20 -39.22
C GLN A 144 10.04 14.80 -39.88
N ALA A 145 10.98 14.23 -39.11
CA ALA A 145 12.20 13.68 -39.68
C ALA A 145 11.90 12.40 -40.51
N ASP A 146 11.02 11.53 -40.02
CA ASP A 146 10.62 10.28 -40.72
C ASP A 146 9.68 10.54 -41.92
N GLN A 147 8.91 11.63 -41.94
CA GLN A 147 8.00 12.01 -43.04
C GLN A 147 8.73 12.49 -44.31
N LEU A 148 10.04 12.76 -44.25
CA LEU A 148 10.84 13.04 -45.45
C LEU A 148 11.36 11.77 -46.15
N GLU A 149 11.20 10.58 -45.55
CA GLU A 149 11.72 9.31 -46.09
C GLU A 149 10.67 8.23 -46.42
N ALA A 150 9.37 8.46 -46.20
CA ALA A 150 8.34 7.45 -46.49
C ALA A 150 7.20 7.97 -47.37
N GLU A 151 7.17 7.51 -48.63
CA GLU A 151 6.03 7.64 -49.54
C GLU A 151 4.73 7.15 -48.86
N GLU A 152 3.68 7.95 -49.00
CA GLU A 152 2.34 7.74 -48.44
C GLU A 152 1.75 6.36 -48.78
N ILE A 153 1.45 5.57 -47.75
CA ILE A 153 0.32 4.63 -47.81
C ILE A 153 -0.73 5.13 -46.82
N VAL A 154 -1.56 6.07 -47.29
CA VAL A 154 -2.79 6.45 -46.58
C VAL A 154 -3.78 5.29 -46.71
N VAL A 155 -3.79 4.38 -45.73
CA VAL A 155 -4.85 3.37 -45.62
C VAL A 155 -6.12 4.05 -45.13
N VAL A 156 -6.93 4.53 -46.07
CA VAL A 156 -8.28 5.03 -45.80
C VAL A 156 -9.14 3.84 -45.39
N ILE A 157 -9.34 3.65 -44.09
CA ILE A 157 -10.26 2.63 -43.56
C ILE A 157 -11.68 3.09 -43.87
N SER A 158 -12.31 2.47 -44.87
CA SER A 158 -13.72 2.70 -45.22
C SER A 158 -14.65 2.32 -44.08
N ASN A 159 -15.71 3.11 -43.86
CA ASN A 159 -16.75 2.85 -42.86
C ASN A 159 -17.40 1.47 -43.01
N GLU A 160 -17.39 0.90 -44.22
CA GLU A 160 -17.90 -0.46 -44.48
C GLU A 160 -17.02 -1.56 -43.88
N SER A 161 -15.71 -1.31 -43.77
CA SER A 161 -14.76 -2.20 -43.10
C SER A 161 -15.09 -2.28 -41.60
N ILE A 162 -15.40 -1.13 -41.01
CA ILE A 162 -15.73 -0.99 -39.59
C ILE A 162 -17.05 -1.72 -39.28
N THR A 163 -18.08 -1.56 -40.11
CA THR A 163 -19.38 -2.21 -39.88
C THR A 163 -19.29 -3.73 -40.02
N LYS A 164 -18.53 -4.24 -41.00
CA LYS A 164 -18.26 -5.67 -41.16
C LYS A 164 -17.50 -6.25 -39.97
N ALA A 165 -16.52 -5.52 -39.42
CA ALA A 165 -15.79 -5.93 -38.24
C ALA A 165 -16.70 -5.99 -37.00
N ILE A 166 -17.59 -5.01 -36.82
CA ILE A 166 -18.57 -4.97 -35.72
C ILE A 166 -19.57 -6.13 -35.82
N GLN A 167 -20.04 -6.46 -37.02
CA GLN A 167 -20.96 -7.59 -37.23
C GLN A 167 -20.34 -8.95 -36.91
N LYS A 168 -19.02 -9.09 -37.07
CA LYS A 168 -18.29 -10.33 -36.73
C LYS A 168 -18.11 -10.54 -35.22
N LEU A 169 -18.44 -9.56 -34.37
CA LEU A 169 -18.36 -9.69 -32.92
C LEU A 169 -19.66 -10.27 -32.34
N GLU A 170 -19.65 -11.53 -31.91
CA GLU A 170 -20.74 -12.07 -31.10
C GLU A 170 -20.83 -11.32 -29.76
N ASN A 171 -22.03 -10.82 -29.43
CA ASN A 171 -22.31 -10.06 -28.21
C ASN A 171 -21.48 -8.78 -28.01
N ARG A 172 -20.99 -8.15 -29.09
CA ARG A 172 -20.15 -6.93 -29.06
C ARG A 172 -18.90 -7.06 -28.18
N ARG A 173 -18.43 -8.28 -27.93
CA ARG A 173 -17.22 -8.56 -27.16
C ARG A 173 -16.23 -9.26 -28.10
N ALA A 174 -14.94 -8.94 -27.94
CA ALA A 174 -13.90 -9.68 -28.63
C ALA A 174 -13.93 -11.15 -28.16
N GLN A 175 -13.82 -12.10 -29.10
CA GLN A 175 -13.54 -13.49 -28.75
C GLN A 175 -12.18 -13.54 -28.06
N GLY A 176 -12.19 -13.90 -26.78
CA GLY A 176 -11.00 -14.20 -25.98
C GLY A 176 -10.99 -15.69 -25.66
#